data_AF-A0A1V9Y1Z9-F1
#
_entry.id   AF-A0A1V9Y1Z9-F1
#
_cell.length_a   1.000
_cell.length_b   1.000
_cell.length_c   1.000
_cell.angle_alpha   90.00
_cell.angle_beta   90.00
_cell.angle_gamma   90.00
#
_symmetry.space_group_name_H-M   'P 1'
#
loop_
_entity.id
_entity.type
_entity.pdbx_description
1 polymer ?
#
loop_
_entity_poly.entity_id
_entity_poly.type
_entity_poly.pdbx_seq_one_letter_code
_entity_poly.pdbx_strand_id
1 'polypeptide(L)'
;MNMSRGGGYCDCGDAEAWKKAPTCESHDKEAVDRDKEDIVSQDMQARLRLVTESVLTYAYQLLTWNKHTQLPTDLEVTLPSDQTKDLYVTMLYNDETHTYEQVINSLSRAIEASEREAVEFATTVDREGRAMIKIDGFTECSRVKHAVERTTSRNGGRPLKTVVMTCPLVAHQIFASRLIQWIDTFAKQLGGFSRILGNVLITVPTSPIDIYPLVRCVMRHDTQLWKSARQLWHQLVINGILMDPEWKLAFAKMYTRDYPDLMKDFIADDHEHGVRLSPH
;
A
#
# COMPACT_ATOMS: atom_id res chain seq x y z
N MET A 1 11.18 4.01 48.92
CA MET A 1 10.61 2.65 48.99
C MET A 1 10.83 1.99 47.64
N ASN A 2 11.20 0.71 47.65
CA ASN A 2 11.70 -0.06 46.51
C ASN A 2 10.62 -0.39 45.46
N MET A 3 11.14 -0.76 44.26
CA MET A 3 10.54 -1.49 43.12
C MET A 3 9.99 -0.62 41.97
N SER A 4 10.30 -0.82 40.68
CA SER A 4 11.08 -1.86 39.99
C SER A 4 11.72 -1.34 38.68
N ARG A 5 12.95 -1.76 38.37
CA ARG A 5 13.38 -2.05 36.99
C ARG A 5 12.52 -3.22 36.51
N GLY A 6 11.46 -2.95 35.76
CA GLY A 6 10.55 -3.97 35.22
C GLY A 6 9.87 -3.41 33.98
N GLY A 7 9.90 -4.18 32.88
CA GLY A 7 9.25 -3.84 31.61
C GLY A 7 7.73 -3.96 31.70
N GLY A 8 7.10 -3.05 32.43
CA GLY A 8 5.65 -2.83 32.40
C GLY A 8 5.30 -1.77 31.33
N TYR A 9 4.14 -1.94 30.69
CA TYR A 9 3.54 -0.94 29.81
C TYR A 9 3.30 0.36 30.60
N CYS A 10 3.71 1.53 30.07
CA CYS A 10 3.33 2.81 30.69
C CYS A 10 1.87 3.15 30.34
N ASP A 11 1.05 3.43 31.35
CA ASP A 11 -0.31 3.98 31.22
C ASP A 11 -0.30 5.51 30.98
N CYS A 12 0.70 5.98 30.23
CA CYS A 12 0.87 7.38 29.87
C CYS A 12 -0.19 7.75 28.81
N GLY A 13 -1.06 8.73 29.11
CA GLY A 13 -2.15 9.16 28.23
C GLY A 13 -3.56 8.79 28.71
N ASP A 14 -3.71 7.97 29.75
CA ASP A 14 -4.99 7.67 30.39
C ASP A 14 -5.32 8.70 31.48
N ALA A 15 -6.27 9.59 31.24
CA ALA A 15 -6.61 10.65 32.20
C ALA A 15 -7.20 10.12 33.52
N GLU A 16 -7.75 8.90 33.54
CA GLU A 16 -8.32 8.29 34.75
C GLU A 16 -7.24 7.70 35.66
N ALA A 17 -6.05 7.43 35.13
CA ALA A 17 -4.91 6.91 35.87
C ALA A 17 -4.08 8.01 36.59
N TRP A 18 -4.28 9.29 36.27
CA TRP A 18 -3.43 10.39 36.74
C TRP A 18 -4.19 11.50 37.47
N LYS A 19 -3.71 11.90 38.65
CA LYS A 19 -4.31 13.03 39.43
C LYS A 19 -3.93 14.41 38.89
N LYS A 20 -2.79 14.53 38.19
CA LYS A 20 -2.30 15.74 37.48
C LYS A 20 -1.32 15.30 36.38
N ALA A 21 -1.44 15.89 35.19
CA ALA A 21 -0.66 15.62 33.97
C ALA A 21 -0.66 14.15 33.49
N PRO A 22 -1.13 13.84 32.27
CA PRO A 22 -1.29 12.45 31.79
C PRO A 22 0.03 11.77 31.39
N THR A 23 1.20 12.34 31.73
CA THR A 23 2.52 11.87 31.29
C THR A 23 3.49 11.77 32.46
N CYS A 24 4.35 10.74 32.43
CA CYS A 24 5.41 10.55 33.42
C CYS A 24 6.69 11.33 33.07
N GLU A 25 7.59 11.53 34.05
CA GLU A 25 8.83 12.30 33.86
C GLU A 25 9.76 11.78 32.74
N SER A 26 9.66 10.50 32.34
CA SER A 26 10.42 9.96 31.21
C SER A 26 9.80 10.34 29.86
N HIS A 27 8.48 10.20 29.72
CA HIS A 27 7.78 10.60 28.48
C HIS A 27 7.64 12.12 28.33
N ASP A 28 7.66 12.85 29.43
CA ASP A 28 7.72 14.32 29.42
C ASP A 28 9.07 14.81 28.88
N LYS A 29 10.18 14.17 29.28
CA LYS A 29 11.52 14.44 28.71
C LYS A 29 11.62 14.07 27.24
N GLU A 30 11.04 12.94 26.82
CA GLU A 30 10.98 12.56 25.39
C GLU A 30 10.13 13.52 24.56
N ALA A 31 9.09 14.12 25.11
CA ALA A 31 8.32 15.17 24.42
C ALA A 31 9.18 16.44 24.26
N VAL A 32 9.89 16.84 25.30
CA VAL A 32 10.75 18.04 25.30
C VAL A 32 12.01 17.88 24.45
N ASP A 33 12.59 16.68 24.34
CA ASP A 33 13.72 16.40 23.43
C ASP A 33 13.27 16.30 21.97
N ARG A 34 12.09 15.72 21.68
CA ARG A 34 11.50 15.74 20.33
C ARG A 34 11.32 17.16 19.81
N ASP A 35 10.83 18.07 20.63
CA ASP A 35 10.65 19.48 20.26
C ASP A 35 11.98 20.21 19.94
N LYS A 36 13.13 19.69 20.40
CA LYS A 36 14.46 20.30 20.16
C LYS A 36 15.19 19.74 18.94
N GLU A 37 14.97 18.48 18.58
CA GLU A 37 15.61 17.85 17.41
C GLU A 37 14.94 18.23 16.08
N ASP A 38 13.69 18.70 16.11
CA ASP A 38 12.83 18.88 14.92
C ASP A 38 12.70 20.32 14.40
N ILE A 39 13.67 21.20 14.66
CA ILE A 39 13.62 22.59 14.17
C ILE A 39 13.96 22.65 12.67
N VAL A 40 13.02 22.20 11.86
CA VAL A 40 12.99 22.44 10.42
C VAL A 40 12.43 23.84 10.18
N SER A 41 13.09 24.67 9.37
CA SER A 41 12.60 26.02 9.07
C SER A 41 11.20 25.98 8.45
N GLN A 42 10.39 27.01 8.67
CA GLN A 42 9.02 27.06 8.15
C GLN A 42 8.97 26.90 6.61
N ASP A 43 9.93 27.48 5.87
CA ASP A 43 10.04 27.29 4.42
C ASP A 43 10.30 25.83 4.04
N MET A 44 11.18 25.15 4.77
CA MET A 44 11.46 23.74 4.53
C MET A 44 10.25 22.87 4.88
N GLN A 45 9.55 23.14 5.99
CA GLN A 45 8.31 22.44 6.33
C GLN A 45 7.25 22.58 5.24
N ALA A 46 7.09 23.79 4.68
CA ALA A 46 6.15 24.05 3.58
C ALA A 46 6.52 23.26 2.31
N ARG A 47 7.81 23.23 1.94
CA ARG A 47 8.29 22.44 0.80
C ARG A 47 8.09 20.94 1.00
N LEU A 48 8.42 20.44 2.19
CA LEU A 48 8.24 19.03 2.54
C LEU A 48 6.77 18.63 2.49
N ARG A 49 5.88 19.48 3.01
CA ARG A 49 4.43 19.27 2.92
C ARG A 49 3.97 19.20 1.47
N LEU A 50 4.39 20.15 0.63
CA LEU A 50 4.03 20.18 -0.80
C LEU A 50 4.49 18.91 -1.53
N VAL A 51 5.75 18.50 -1.32
CA VAL A 51 6.31 17.30 -1.94
C VAL A 51 5.54 16.05 -1.48
N THR A 52 5.29 15.93 -0.17
CA THR A 52 4.57 14.78 0.39
C THR A 52 3.15 14.70 -0.13
N GLU A 53 2.42 15.82 -0.13
CA GLU A 53 1.06 15.92 -0.67
C GLU A 53 1.02 15.51 -2.15
N SER A 54 1.94 16.03 -2.96
CA SER A 54 2.02 15.72 -4.40
C SER A 54 2.33 14.25 -4.64
N VAL A 55 3.34 13.71 -3.94
CA VAL A 55 3.79 12.33 -4.08
C VAL A 55 2.69 11.36 -3.65
N LEU A 56 2.06 11.58 -2.50
CA LEU A 56 1.08 10.64 -1.97
C LEU A 56 -0.23 10.69 -2.76
N THR A 57 -0.63 11.86 -3.26
CA THR A 57 -1.82 11.98 -4.12
C THR A 57 -1.60 11.26 -5.45
N TYR A 58 -0.45 11.49 -6.09
CA TYR A 58 -0.05 10.77 -7.29
C TYR A 58 0.02 9.26 -7.05
N ALA A 59 0.65 8.83 -5.95
CA ALA A 59 0.78 7.42 -5.65
C ALA A 59 -0.58 6.76 -5.37
N TYR A 60 -1.46 7.43 -4.63
CA TYR A 60 -2.82 6.94 -4.39
C TYR A 60 -3.56 6.74 -5.71
N GLN A 61 -3.62 7.78 -6.55
CA GLN A 61 -4.32 7.73 -7.84
C GLN A 61 -3.85 6.56 -8.71
N LEU A 62 -2.54 6.31 -8.79
CA LEU A 62 -1.96 5.30 -9.68
C LEU A 62 -2.06 3.88 -9.10
N LEU A 63 -1.93 3.72 -7.79
CA LEU A 63 -1.99 2.41 -7.13
C LEU A 63 -3.43 1.90 -7.01
N THR A 64 -4.42 2.79 -6.90
CA THR A 64 -5.86 2.44 -6.89
C THR A 64 -6.53 2.60 -8.26
N TRP A 65 -5.75 2.76 -9.34
CA TRP A 65 -6.28 2.99 -10.67
C TRP A 65 -6.95 1.73 -11.24
N ASN A 66 -8.21 1.85 -11.64
CA ASN A 66 -9.02 0.74 -12.15
C ASN A 66 -9.09 0.63 -13.69
N LYS A 67 -8.62 1.65 -14.43
CA LYS A 67 -8.62 1.64 -15.91
C LYS A 67 -7.29 1.13 -16.44
N HIS A 68 -7.13 -0.18 -16.53
CA HIS A 68 -5.85 -0.84 -16.85
C HIS A 68 -5.24 -0.50 -18.21
N THR A 69 -6.05 -0.10 -19.19
CA THR A 69 -5.60 0.22 -20.55
C THR A 69 -5.47 1.72 -20.80
N GLN A 70 -5.69 2.57 -19.79
CA GLN A 70 -5.68 4.01 -19.91
C GLN A 70 -4.83 4.62 -18.80
N LEU A 71 -4.16 5.72 -19.10
CA LEU A 71 -3.54 6.55 -18.08
C LEU A 71 -4.56 7.58 -17.56
N PRO A 72 -4.35 8.13 -16.37
CA PRO A 72 -4.97 9.39 -15.99
C PRO A 72 -4.71 10.46 -17.06
N THR A 73 -5.70 11.30 -17.33
CA THR A 73 -5.67 12.30 -18.42
C THR A 73 -4.53 13.30 -18.30
N ASP A 74 -4.09 13.59 -17.07
CA ASP A 74 -2.96 14.45 -16.75
C ASP A 74 -1.59 13.81 -17.03
N LEU A 75 -1.56 12.50 -17.26
CA LEU A 75 -0.35 11.72 -17.57
C LEU A 75 -0.35 11.15 -18.99
N GLU A 76 -1.41 11.38 -19.77
CA GLU A 76 -1.45 10.97 -21.18
C GLU A 76 -0.39 11.74 -21.98
N VAL A 77 0.60 11.01 -22.50
CA VAL A 77 1.63 11.59 -23.37
C VAL A 77 1.16 11.46 -24.81
N THR A 78 0.84 12.58 -25.45
CA THR A 78 0.57 12.61 -26.89
C THR A 78 1.89 12.44 -27.66
N LEU A 79 2.32 11.20 -27.85
CA LEU A 79 3.45 10.91 -28.74
C LEU A 79 2.99 10.96 -30.21
N PRO A 80 3.86 11.38 -31.14
CA PRO A 80 3.56 11.28 -32.57
C PRO A 80 3.27 9.82 -32.94
N SER A 81 2.08 9.58 -33.47
CA SER A 81 1.42 8.27 -33.64
C SER A 81 2.10 7.27 -34.58
N ASP A 82 3.21 7.63 -35.22
CA ASP A 82 3.74 6.88 -36.36
C ASP A 82 4.86 5.89 -36.05
N GLN A 83 5.38 5.81 -34.81
CA GLN A 83 6.60 5.01 -34.57
C GLN A 83 6.65 4.15 -33.29
N THR A 84 5.66 4.23 -32.39
CA THR A 84 5.67 3.39 -31.18
C THR A 84 4.59 2.33 -31.27
N LYS A 85 4.99 1.05 -31.34
CA LYS A 85 4.07 -0.05 -31.06
C LYS A 85 3.63 0.07 -29.60
N ASP A 86 2.33 0.15 -29.36
CA ASP A 86 1.81 0.11 -28.00
C ASP A 86 2.14 -1.23 -27.36
N LEU A 87 3.02 -1.18 -26.35
CA LEU A 87 3.38 -2.34 -25.55
C LEU A 87 2.43 -2.47 -24.37
N TYR A 88 2.02 -3.71 -24.13
CA TYR A 88 1.17 -4.13 -23.05
C TYR A 88 1.89 -5.14 -22.17
N VAL A 89 1.41 -5.27 -20.95
CA VAL A 89 1.91 -6.21 -19.95
C VAL A 89 0.77 -7.10 -19.50
N THR A 90 0.96 -8.41 -19.51
CA THR A 90 0.08 -9.33 -18.77
C THR A 90 0.59 -9.43 -17.34
N MET A 91 -0.20 -8.91 -16.41
CA MET A 91 0.05 -8.95 -14.97
C MET A 91 -0.72 -10.12 -14.34
N LEU A 92 0.00 -10.97 -13.62
CA LEU A 92 -0.57 -12.02 -12.77
C LEU A 92 -0.65 -11.50 -11.33
N TYR A 93 -1.80 -11.67 -10.68
CA TYR A 93 -2.01 -11.32 -9.28
C TYR A 93 -2.03 -12.57 -8.42
N ASN A 94 -1.51 -12.46 -7.20
CA ASN A 94 -1.57 -13.52 -6.21
C ASN A 94 -3.02 -13.79 -5.79
N ASP A 95 -3.32 -15.03 -5.44
CA ASP A 95 -4.53 -15.39 -4.71
C ASP A 95 -4.21 -16.39 -3.61
N GLU A 96 -5.13 -16.57 -2.66
CA GLU A 96 -4.95 -17.52 -1.54
C GLU A 96 -5.39 -18.95 -1.90
N THR A 97 -5.86 -19.17 -3.11
CA THR A 97 -6.50 -20.45 -3.49
C THR A 97 -5.54 -21.38 -4.23
N HIS A 98 -4.66 -20.83 -5.07
CA HIS A 98 -3.73 -21.65 -5.84
C HIS A 98 -2.43 -21.90 -5.09
N THR A 99 -2.01 -23.15 -5.12
CA THR A 99 -0.69 -23.54 -4.60
C THR A 99 0.43 -23.05 -5.53
N TYR A 100 1.60 -22.85 -4.95
CA TYR A 100 2.81 -22.46 -5.68
C TYR A 100 3.10 -23.38 -6.89
N GLU A 101 2.94 -24.69 -6.72
CA GLU A 101 3.14 -25.68 -7.78
C GLU A 101 2.10 -25.56 -8.91
N GLN A 102 0.84 -25.25 -8.58
CA GLN A 102 -0.19 -25.00 -9.59
C GLN A 102 0.12 -23.74 -10.42
N VAL A 103 0.62 -22.69 -9.78
CA VAL A 103 1.03 -21.45 -10.48
C VAL A 103 2.18 -21.74 -11.45
N ILE A 104 3.23 -22.44 -11.00
CA ILE A 104 4.37 -22.84 -11.85
C ILE A 104 3.89 -23.64 -13.06
N ASN A 105 3.11 -24.69 -12.83
CA ASN A 105 2.59 -25.55 -13.89
C ASN A 105 1.72 -24.78 -14.89
N SER A 106 0.94 -23.81 -14.42
CA SER A 106 0.12 -22.97 -15.28
C SER A 106 0.98 -22.03 -16.13
N LEU A 107 2.01 -21.41 -15.54
CA LEU A 107 2.92 -20.51 -16.24
C LEU A 107 3.74 -21.25 -17.30
N SER A 108 4.37 -22.38 -16.96
CA SER A 108 5.15 -23.16 -17.94
C SER A 108 4.33 -23.58 -19.16
N ARG A 109 3.03 -23.86 -19.00
CA ARG A 109 2.14 -24.21 -20.13
C ARG A 109 1.62 -22.99 -20.90
N ALA A 110 1.35 -21.88 -20.23
CA ALA A 110 0.68 -20.73 -20.83
C ALA A 110 1.63 -19.77 -21.56
N ILE A 111 2.84 -19.60 -21.05
CA ILE A 111 3.85 -18.68 -21.59
C ILE A 111 5.07 -19.38 -22.20
N GLU A 112 5.06 -20.72 -22.28
CA GLU A 112 6.21 -21.52 -22.73
C GLU A 112 7.49 -21.21 -21.92
N ALA A 113 7.33 -20.76 -20.67
CA ALA A 113 8.44 -20.42 -19.80
C ALA A 113 9.19 -21.68 -19.36
N SER A 114 10.50 -21.53 -19.21
CA SER A 114 11.31 -22.54 -18.54
C SER A 114 10.82 -22.74 -17.09
N GLU A 115 11.08 -23.92 -16.52
CA GLU A 115 10.74 -24.20 -15.12
C GLU A 115 11.33 -23.16 -14.17
N ARG A 116 12.57 -22.72 -14.44
CA ARG A 116 13.24 -21.66 -13.68
C ARG A 116 12.49 -20.32 -13.74
N GLU A 117 12.10 -19.87 -14.92
CA GLU A 117 11.34 -18.62 -15.08
C GLU A 117 9.98 -18.70 -14.40
N ALA A 118 9.28 -19.84 -14.51
CA ALA A 118 8.01 -20.05 -13.85
C ALA A 118 8.13 -20.00 -12.32
N VAL A 119 9.21 -20.56 -11.75
CA VAL A 119 9.55 -20.46 -10.33
C VAL A 119 9.86 -19.00 -9.94
N GLU A 120 10.61 -18.26 -10.74
CA GLU A 120 10.92 -16.85 -10.48
C GLU A 120 9.65 -15.97 -10.48
N PHE A 121 8.72 -16.21 -11.42
CA PHE A 121 7.42 -15.55 -11.43
C PHE A 121 6.58 -15.90 -10.21
N ALA A 122 6.43 -17.18 -9.89
CA ALA A 122 5.66 -17.61 -8.72
C ALA A 122 6.22 -17.01 -7.41
N THR A 123 7.55 -16.95 -7.28
CA THR A 123 8.23 -16.31 -6.14
C THR A 123 7.93 -14.81 -6.08
N THR A 124 7.92 -14.14 -7.23
CA THR A 124 7.62 -12.71 -7.31
C THR A 124 6.16 -12.44 -6.97
N VAL A 125 5.22 -13.27 -7.45
CA VAL A 125 3.79 -13.18 -7.11
C VAL A 125 3.57 -13.36 -5.61
N ASP A 126 4.21 -14.34 -4.98
CA ASP A 126 4.08 -14.55 -3.53
C ASP A 126 4.66 -13.38 -2.71
N ARG A 127 5.86 -12.88 -3.09
CA ARG A 127 6.53 -11.79 -2.38
C ARG A 127 5.83 -10.46 -2.56
N GLU A 128 5.58 -10.07 -3.80
CA GLU A 128 5.06 -8.75 -4.16
C GLU A 128 3.53 -8.71 -4.20
N GLY A 129 2.85 -9.84 -4.35
CA GLY A 129 1.41 -9.93 -4.59
C GLY A 129 1.03 -9.86 -6.07
N ARG A 130 1.99 -9.63 -6.97
CA ARG A 130 1.79 -9.63 -8.44
C ARG A 130 3.11 -9.78 -9.20
N ALA A 131 3.05 -10.26 -10.44
CA ALA A 131 4.21 -10.33 -11.33
C ALA A 131 3.85 -10.06 -12.79
N MET A 132 4.77 -9.42 -13.52
CA MET A 132 4.69 -9.24 -14.96
C MET A 132 5.15 -10.54 -15.64
N ILE A 133 4.25 -11.23 -16.33
CA ILE A 133 4.56 -12.55 -16.93
C ILE A 133 4.80 -12.49 -18.44
N LYS A 134 4.37 -11.41 -19.11
CA LYS A 134 4.59 -11.19 -20.54
C LYS A 134 4.53 -9.69 -20.85
N ILE A 135 5.41 -9.24 -21.75
CA ILE A 135 5.39 -7.90 -22.33
C ILE A 135 5.37 -8.06 -23.85
N ASP A 136 4.32 -7.57 -24.51
CA ASP A 136 4.12 -7.74 -25.95
C ASP A 136 3.00 -6.82 -26.46
N GLY A 137 2.60 -6.97 -27.73
CA GLY A 137 1.37 -6.36 -28.24
C GLY A 137 0.12 -6.87 -27.51
N PHE A 138 -0.98 -6.12 -27.62
CA PHE A 138 -2.24 -6.40 -26.92
C PHE A 138 -2.78 -7.81 -27.19
N THR A 139 -2.66 -8.30 -28.43
CA THR A 139 -3.16 -9.61 -28.85
C THR A 139 -2.43 -10.76 -28.15
N GLU A 140 -1.09 -10.70 -28.10
CA GLU A 140 -0.28 -11.72 -27.43
C GLU A 140 -0.46 -11.68 -25.91
N CYS A 141 -0.50 -10.48 -25.32
CA CYS A 141 -0.77 -10.34 -23.88
C CYS A 141 -2.15 -10.92 -23.50
N SER A 142 -3.18 -10.65 -24.31
CA SER A 142 -4.52 -11.20 -24.13
C SER A 142 -4.57 -12.72 -24.33
N ARG A 143 -3.81 -13.24 -25.30
CA ARG A 143 -3.66 -14.69 -25.51
C ARG A 143 -3.09 -15.37 -24.26
N VAL A 144 -2.01 -14.83 -23.70
CA VAL A 144 -1.37 -15.33 -22.47
C VAL A 144 -2.34 -15.27 -21.29
N LYS A 145 -3.03 -14.13 -21.09
CA LYS A 145 -4.06 -13.96 -20.05
C LYS A 145 -5.07 -15.12 -20.09
N HIS A 146 -5.69 -15.32 -21.24
CA HIS A 146 -6.69 -16.38 -21.41
C HIS A 146 -6.13 -17.79 -21.31
N ALA A 147 -4.85 -18.02 -21.63
CA ALA A 147 -4.21 -19.31 -21.45
C ALA A 147 -4.00 -19.65 -19.97
N VAL A 148 -3.58 -18.68 -19.16
CA VAL A 148 -3.44 -18.83 -17.69
C VAL A 148 -4.80 -19.06 -17.04
N GLU A 149 -5.82 -18.26 -17.37
CA GLU A 149 -7.18 -18.41 -16.83
C GLU A 149 -7.79 -19.78 -17.18
N ARG A 150 -7.59 -20.25 -18.43
CA ARG A 150 -8.09 -21.57 -18.87
C ARG A 150 -7.37 -22.72 -18.18
N THR A 151 -6.08 -22.60 -17.94
CA THR A 151 -5.28 -23.69 -17.32
C THR A 151 -5.61 -23.85 -15.84
N THR A 152 -5.89 -22.73 -15.16
CA THR A 152 -6.19 -22.70 -13.71
C THR A 152 -7.64 -23.05 -13.40
N SER A 153 -8.59 -22.64 -14.24
CA SER A 153 -10.02 -22.98 -14.06
C SER A 153 -10.31 -24.47 -14.18
N ARG A 154 -9.51 -25.24 -14.92
CA ARG A 154 -9.70 -26.69 -15.12
C ARG A 154 -9.60 -27.52 -13.84
N ASN A 155 -8.99 -26.98 -12.78
CA ASN A 155 -8.83 -27.67 -11.51
C ASN A 155 -10.01 -27.43 -10.52
N GLY A 156 -11.17 -26.96 -11.02
CA GLY A 156 -12.41 -26.85 -10.24
C GLY A 156 -12.52 -25.59 -9.36
N GLY A 157 -11.58 -24.66 -9.47
CA GLY A 157 -11.55 -23.39 -8.74
C GLY A 157 -11.77 -22.16 -9.63
N ARG A 158 -11.88 -20.99 -8.98
CA ARG A 158 -11.84 -19.67 -9.65
C ARG A 158 -10.49 -19.54 -10.40
N PRO A 159 -10.45 -18.99 -11.62
CA PRO A 159 -9.18 -18.83 -12.33
C PRO A 159 -8.25 -17.81 -11.64
N LEU A 160 -6.94 -18.00 -11.81
CA LEU A 160 -5.94 -17.01 -11.39
C LEU A 160 -6.25 -15.64 -12.00
N LYS A 161 -6.24 -14.59 -11.17
CA LYS A 161 -6.52 -13.22 -11.61
C LYS A 161 -5.38 -12.72 -12.49
N THR A 162 -5.69 -12.47 -13.77
CA THR A 162 -4.74 -11.89 -14.74
C THR A 162 -5.34 -10.68 -15.44
N VAL A 163 -4.53 -9.65 -15.64
CA VAL A 163 -4.96 -8.36 -16.20
C VAL A 163 -3.96 -7.90 -17.25
N VAL A 164 -4.46 -7.41 -18.38
CA VAL A 164 -3.63 -6.76 -19.40
C VAL A 164 -3.61 -5.26 -19.12
N MET A 165 -2.42 -4.68 -18.98
CA MET A 165 -2.18 -3.28 -18.63
C MET A 165 -1.28 -2.62 -19.67
N THR A 166 -1.36 -1.30 -19.84
CA THR A 166 -0.39 -0.58 -20.68
C THR A 166 0.97 -0.47 -19.97
N CYS A 167 2.07 -0.58 -20.72
CA CYS A 167 3.42 -0.43 -20.16
C CYS A 167 3.62 0.89 -19.39
N PRO A 168 3.18 2.06 -19.91
CA PRO A 168 3.24 3.31 -19.17
C PRO A 168 2.56 3.27 -17.80
N LEU A 169 1.36 2.67 -17.70
CA LEU A 169 0.65 2.57 -16.41
C LEU A 169 1.46 1.74 -15.40
N VAL A 170 2.01 0.60 -15.83
CA VAL A 170 2.84 -0.24 -14.96
C VAL A 170 4.10 0.50 -14.52
N ALA A 171 4.74 1.25 -15.42
CA ALA A 171 5.90 2.07 -15.08
C ALA A 171 5.57 3.14 -14.02
N HIS A 172 4.45 3.84 -14.18
CA HIS A 172 3.99 4.81 -13.20
C HIS A 172 3.67 4.19 -11.83
N GLN A 173 3.09 2.98 -11.79
CA GLN A 173 2.84 2.25 -10.54
C GLN A 173 4.13 1.83 -9.83
N ILE A 174 5.14 1.36 -10.58
CA ILE A 174 6.46 1.06 -10.02
C ILE A 174 7.10 2.33 -9.47
N PHE A 175 7.02 3.43 -10.21
CA PHE A 175 7.55 4.72 -9.78
C PHE A 175 6.86 5.24 -8.52
N ALA A 176 5.52 5.19 -8.47
CA ALA A 176 4.73 5.55 -7.28
C ALA A 176 5.15 4.74 -6.04
N SER A 177 5.35 3.42 -6.20
CA SER A 177 5.80 2.55 -5.12
C SER A 177 7.18 2.95 -4.60
N ARG A 178 8.12 3.27 -5.49
CA ARG A 178 9.47 3.76 -5.12
C ARG A 178 9.42 5.12 -4.43
N LEU A 179 8.54 6.02 -4.86
CA LEU A 179 8.35 7.30 -4.21
C LEU A 179 7.80 7.15 -2.78
N ILE A 180 6.84 6.25 -2.56
CA ILE A 180 6.36 5.94 -1.19
C ILE A 180 7.51 5.42 -0.33
N GLN A 181 8.30 4.47 -0.84
CA GLN A 181 9.47 3.95 -0.10
C GLN A 181 10.48 5.05 0.24
N TRP A 182 10.68 6.00 -0.68
CA TRP A 182 11.55 7.15 -0.45
C TRP A 182 11.00 8.07 0.65
N ILE A 183 9.71 8.40 0.63
CA ILE A 183 9.05 9.18 1.68
C ILE A 183 9.14 8.46 3.04
N ASP A 184 8.88 7.16 3.08
CA ASP A 184 8.96 6.35 4.30
C ASP A 184 10.37 6.33 4.88
N THR A 185 11.39 6.18 4.02
CA THR A 185 12.80 6.25 4.43
C THR A 185 13.15 7.60 5.04
N PHE A 186 12.67 8.69 4.43
CA PHE A 186 12.91 10.05 4.92
C PHE A 186 12.17 10.32 6.24
N ALA A 187 10.94 9.81 6.40
CA ALA A 187 10.14 9.93 7.64
C ALA A 187 10.75 9.19 8.82
N LYS A 188 11.41 8.05 8.58
CA LYS A 188 12.14 7.31 9.63
C LYS A 188 13.39 8.03 10.11
N GLN A 189 13.99 8.88 9.28
CA GLN A 189 15.22 9.60 9.61
C GLN A 189 14.98 10.95 10.30
N LEU A 190 13.82 11.57 10.07
CA LEU A 190 13.50 12.91 10.55
C LEU A 190 12.14 12.91 11.26
N GLY A 191 12.14 13.03 12.59
CA GLY A 191 10.91 13.05 13.41
C GLY A 191 9.92 14.13 12.97
N GLY A 192 10.43 15.33 12.67
CA GLY A 192 9.62 16.47 12.26
C GLY A 192 8.95 16.24 10.91
N PHE A 193 9.58 15.46 10.03
CA PHE A 193 8.98 15.06 8.78
C PHE A 193 7.89 14.00 8.97
N SER A 194 8.05 13.06 9.91
CA SER A 194 6.97 12.11 10.27
C SER A 194 5.70 12.85 10.71
N ARG A 195 5.82 13.94 11.49
CA ARG A 195 4.65 14.76 11.87
C ARG A 195 3.98 15.44 10.68
N ILE A 196 4.76 15.93 9.71
CA ILE A 196 4.24 16.49 8.45
C ILE A 196 3.54 15.41 7.63
N LEU A 197 4.13 14.22 7.52
CA LEU A 197 3.55 13.06 6.83
C LEU A 197 2.19 12.69 7.44
N GLY A 198 2.11 12.58 8.77
CA GLY A 198 0.85 12.31 9.49
C GLY A 198 -0.21 13.37 9.22
N ASN A 199 0.18 14.65 9.26
CA ASN A 199 -0.72 15.75 8.92
C ASN A 199 -1.26 15.63 7.49
N VAL A 200 -0.40 15.36 6.50
CA VAL A 200 -0.81 15.20 5.10
C VAL A 200 -1.79 14.04 4.95
N LEU A 201 -1.50 12.88 5.54
CA LEU A 201 -2.36 11.70 5.47
C LEU A 201 -3.77 11.94 6.04
N ILE A 202 -3.90 12.77 7.09
CA ILE A 202 -5.17 13.06 7.78
C ILE A 202 -5.91 14.27 7.21
N THR A 203 -5.22 15.21 6.55
CA THR A 203 -5.83 16.48 6.13
C THR A 203 -6.03 16.60 4.62
N VAL A 204 -5.16 15.98 3.81
CA VAL A 204 -5.22 16.14 2.36
C VAL A 204 -6.38 15.33 1.78
N PRO A 205 -7.31 15.97 1.04
CA PRO A 205 -8.37 15.27 0.33
C PRO A 205 -7.84 14.61 -0.95
N THR A 206 -8.38 13.47 -1.32
CA THR A 206 -7.98 12.77 -2.56
C THR A 206 -8.64 13.30 -3.82
N SER A 207 -9.70 14.10 -3.68
CA SER A 207 -10.47 14.65 -4.80
C SER A 207 -11.13 15.97 -4.42
N PRO A 208 -11.36 16.89 -5.39
CA PRO A 208 -12.16 18.09 -5.15
C PRO A 208 -13.62 17.78 -4.75
N ILE A 209 -14.11 16.60 -5.11
CA ILE A 209 -15.51 16.18 -4.90
C ILE A 209 -15.64 15.38 -3.60
N ASP A 210 -14.74 14.43 -3.38
CA ASP A 210 -14.69 13.62 -2.17
C ASP A 210 -13.63 14.18 -1.21
N ILE A 211 -14.09 15.02 -0.28
CA ILE A 211 -13.25 15.73 0.72
C ILE A 211 -12.82 14.78 1.86
N TYR A 212 -12.62 13.50 1.54
CA TYR A 212 -12.18 12.53 2.52
C TYR A 212 -10.66 12.52 2.61
N PRO A 213 -10.11 12.47 3.84
CA PRO A 213 -8.67 12.37 4.03
C PRO A 213 -8.08 11.19 3.28
N LEU A 214 -6.86 11.39 2.78
CA LEU A 214 -6.09 10.39 2.07
C LEU A 214 -6.04 9.04 2.82
N VAL A 215 -5.78 9.06 4.13
CA VAL A 215 -5.71 7.82 4.93
C VAL A 215 -7.04 7.04 4.89
N ARG A 216 -8.19 7.73 4.92
CA ARG A 216 -9.50 7.09 4.85
C ARG A 216 -9.70 6.43 3.49
N CYS A 217 -9.33 7.15 2.43
CA CYS A 217 -9.46 6.67 1.06
C CYS A 217 -8.57 5.45 0.79
N VAL A 218 -7.33 5.47 1.28
CA VAL A 218 -6.40 4.34 1.24
C VAL A 218 -7.00 3.12 1.95
N MET A 219 -7.52 3.30 3.18
CA MET A 219 -8.13 2.20 3.95
C MET A 219 -9.35 1.59 3.23
N ARG A 220 -10.18 2.41 2.59
CA ARG A 220 -11.33 1.91 1.80
C ARG A 220 -10.93 1.16 0.52
N HIS A 221 -9.72 1.38 0.01
CA HIS A 221 -9.19 0.67 -1.16
C HIS A 221 -8.17 -0.41 -0.78
N ASP A 222 -8.00 -0.70 0.51
CA ASP A 222 -6.96 -1.61 1.01
C ASP A 222 -7.05 -3.01 0.39
N THR A 223 -8.28 -3.51 0.24
CA THR A 223 -8.60 -4.81 -0.39
C THR A 223 -8.31 -4.85 -1.89
N GLN A 224 -8.28 -3.69 -2.57
CA GLN A 224 -7.98 -3.60 -4.00
C GLN A 224 -6.48 -3.54 -4.29
N LEU A 225 -5.68 -3.13 -3.30
CA LEU A 225 -4.22 -3.07 -3.41
C LEU A 225 -3.62 -4.46 -3.36
N TRP A 226 -2.56 -4.68 -4.16
CA TRP A 226 -1.75 -5.89 -4.04
C TRP A 226 -0.86 -5.82 -2.80
N LYS A 227 -0.41 -6.98 -2.34
CA LYS A 227 0.36 -7.18 -1.10
C LYS A 227 1.45 -6.12 -0.87
N SER A 228 2.37 -5.89 -1.81
CA SER A 228 3.45 -4.92 -1.59
C SER A 228 2.97 -3.47 -1.54
N ALA A 229 1.99 -3.06 -2.36
CA ALA A 229 1.43 -1.71 -2.26
C ALA A 229 0.68 -1.49 -0.95
N ARG A 230 -0.08 -2.50 -0.49
CA ARG A 230 -0.76 -2.48 0.81
C ARG A 230 0.24 -2.28 1.95
N GLN A 231 1.33 -3.06 1.95
CA GLN A 231 2.40 -2.94 2.93
C GLN A 231 3.03 -1.54 2.95
N LEU A 232 3.27 -0.92 1.78
CA LEU A 232 3.83 0.43 1.70
C LEU A 232 2.92 1.47 2.37
N TRP A 233 1.62 1.41 2.11
CA TRP A 233 0.66 2.31 2.75
C TRP A 233 0.56 2.08 4.26
N HIS A 234 0.53 0.82 4.69
CA HIS A 234 0.53 0.50 6.13
C HIS A 234 1.78 1.03 6.84
N GLN A 235 2.96 0.92 6.21
CA GLN A 235 4.19 1.49 6.78
C GLN A 235 4.10 3.01 6.92
N LEU A 236 3.58 3.73 5.93
CA LEU A 236 3.37 5.18 6.05
C LEU A 236 2.40 5.54 7.18
N VAL A 237 1.31 4.78 7.36
CA VAL A 237 0.36 5.01 8.44
C VAL A 237 1.01 4.75 9.80
N ILE A 238 1.78 3.66 9.93
CA ILE A 238 2.51 3.37 11.17
C ILE A 238 3.49 4.50 11.48
N ASN A 239 4.36 4.83 10.52
CA ASN A 239 5.47 5.76 10.75
C ASN A 239 5.05 7.23 10.77
N GLY A 240 3.95 7.60 10.11
CA GLY A 240 3.45 8.98 10.05
C GLY A 240 2.31 9.29 11.03
N ILE A 241 1.44 8.33 11.33
CA ILE A 241 0.24 8.56 12.16
C ILE A 241 0.39 7.92 13.54
N LEU A 242 0.71 6.63 13.61
CA LEU A 242 0.59 5.88 14.87
C LEU A 242 1.66 6.23 15.91
N MET A 243 2.77 6.83 15.49
CA MET A 243 3.83 7.30 16.37
C MET A 243 3.50 8.63 17.07
N ASP A 244 2.56 9.41 16.54
CA ASP A 244 2.13 10.69 17.10
C ASP A 244 0.78 10.54 17.81
N PRO A 245 0.66 10.86 19.12
CA PRO A 245 -0.60 10.71 19.86
C PRO A 245 -1.76 11.51 19.28
N GLU A 246 -1.51 12.70 18.73
CA GLU A 246 -2.53 13.58 18.14
C GLU A 246 -3.11 12.95 16.88
N TRP A 247 -2.23 12.54 15.95
CA TRP A 247 -2.62 11.91 14.70
C TRP A 247 -3.25 10.54 14.92
N LYS A 248 -2.73 9.75 15.86
CA LYS A 248 -3.31 8.46 16.25
C LYS A 248 -4.75 8.61 16.74
N LEU A 249 -5.04 9.60 17.58
CA LEU A 249 -6.40 9.84 18.07
C LEU A 249 -7.35 10.27 16.93
N ALA A 250 -6.89 11.15 16.04
CA ALA A 250 -7.66 11.56 14.88
C ALA A 250 -7.97 10.38 13.94
N PHE A 251 -6.96 9.55 13.65
CA PHE A 251 -7.12 8.33 12.86
C PHE A 251 -8.08 7.33 13.52
N ALA A 252 -7.95 7.08 14.83
CA ALA A 252 -8.84 6.16 15.55
C ALA A 252 -10.31 6.59 15.46
N LYS A 253 -10.60 7.89 15.64
CA LYS A 253 -11.97 8.43 15.48
C LYS A 253 -12.52 8.18 14.08
N MET A 254 -11.71 8.36 13.04
CA MET A 254 -12.11 8.10 11.66
C MET A 254 -12.31 6.60 11.39
N TYR A 255 -11.36 5.78 11.83
CA TYR A 255 -11.38 4.33 11.63
C TYR A 255 -12.59 3.69 12.29
N THR A 256 -12.93 4.04 13.55
CA THR A 256 -14.12 3.50 14.24
C THR A 256 -15.42 3.80 13.51
N ARG A 257 -15.52 4.95 12.81
CA ARG A 257 -16.71 5.29 12.03
C ARG A 257 -16.85 4.44 10.76
N ASP A 258 -15.74 4.14 10.11
CA ASP A 258 -15.70 3.36 8.85
C ASP A 258 -15.53 1.85 9.08
N TYR A 259 -15.25 1.43 10.32
CA TYR A 259 -14.97 0.04 10.68
C TYR A 259 -16.01 -0.98 10.18
N PRO A 260 -17.33 -0.72 10.23
CA PRO A 260 -18.31 -1.69 9.70
C PRO A 260 -18.14 -1.96 8.21
N ASP A 261 -17.89 -0.91 7.42
CA ASP A 261 -17.66 -1.03 5.97
C ASP A 261 -16.33 -1.72 5.70
N LEU A 262 -15.26 -1.29 6.38
CA LEU A 262 -13.92 -1.88 6.23
C LEU A 262 -13.90 -3.35 6.62
N MET A 263 -14.56 -3.73 7.70
CA MET A 263 -14.65 -5.12 8.15
C MET A 263 -15.46 -5.97 7.17
N LYS A 264 -16.54 -5.42 6.60
CA LYS A 264 -17.32 -6.11 5.58
C LYS A 264 -16.48 -6.35 4.32
N ASP A 265 -15.76 -5.33 3.86
CA ASP A 265 -14.89 -5.43 2.70
C ASP A 265 -13.72 -6.38 2.96
N PHE A 266 -13.18 -6.39 4.18
CA PHE A 266 -12.13 -7.30 4.61
C PHE A 266 -12.61 -8.77 4.69
N ILE A 267 -13.80 -9.03 5.24
CA ILE A 267 -14.39 -10.38 5.24
C ILE A 267 -14.67 -10.86 3.80
N ALA A 268 -15.04 -9.93 2.91
CA ALA A 268 -15.20 -10.22 1.50
C ALA A 268 -13.85 -10.31 0.75
N ASP A 269 -12.74 -9.92 1.37
CA ASP A 269 -11.40 -9.98 0.78
C ASP A 269 -10.83 -11.39 0.92
N ASP A 270 -10.53 -12.00 -0.23
CA ASP A 270 -9.98 -13.35 -0.33
C ASP A 270 -8.48 -13.41 0.05
N HIS A 271 -7.92 -12.36 0.67
CA HIS A 271 -6.48 -12.13 0.85
C HIS A 271 -5.93 -12.30 2.29
N GLU A 272 -6.74 -12.65 3.29
CA GLU A 272 -6.24 -12.81 4.67
C GLU A 272 -6.82 -13.99 5.49
N HIS A 273 -7.30 -15.07 4.87
CA HIS A 273 -7.95 -16.19 5.59
C HIS A 273 -6.96 -17.22 6.21
N GLY A 274 -5.84 -16.74 6.74
CA GLY A 274 -4.75 -17.55 7.29
C GLY A 274 -4.85 -17.96 8.76
N VAL A 275 -5.87 -17.56 9.53
CA VAL A 275 -6.01 -17.98 10.94
C VAL A 275 -7.26 -18.83 11.12
N ARG A 276 -7.18 -20.08 10.67
CA ARG A 276 -8.05 -21.13 11.23
C ARG A 276 -7.56 -21.44 12.64
N LEU A 277 -8.19 -20.85 13.64
CA LEU A 277 -8.09 -21.34 15.01
C LEU A 277 -8.55 -22.80 15.01
N SER A 278 -7.61 -23.72 15.21
CA SER A 278 -7.96 -25.12 15.49
C SER A 278 -8.75 -25.14 16.80
N PRO A 279 -9.98 -25.68 16.81
CA PRO A 279 -10.65 -25.98 18.06
C PRO A 279 -9.89 -27.13 18.73
N HIS A 280 -9.34 -26.86 19.91
CA HIS A 280 -9.02 -27.91 20.88
C HIS A 280 -10.30 -28.53 21.42
#